data_AF-A0A822J104-F1
#
_entry.id   AF-A0A822J104-F1
#
_cell.length_a   1.000
_cell.length_b   1.000
_cell.length_c   1.000
_cell.angle_alpha   90.00
_cell.angle_beta   90.00
_cell.angle_gamma   90.00
#
_symmetry.space_group_name_H-M   'P 1'
#
loop_
_entity.id
_entity.type
_entity.pdbx_description
1 polymer ?
#
loop_
_entity_poly.entity_id
_entity_poly.type
_entity_poly.pdbx_seq_one_letter_code
_entity_poly.pdbx_strand_id
1 'polypeptide(L)'
;MTQNYQYASIREISVLIRVQKISHVEVVQACLKRIEELDPKLNAFITVLADQALKQAKDAEAEIKAGNWRSPLHGIPVGIKDFYDTAGIKTTAAFEHFKDRVPTKDAVGVAKLKEAGAIIIGKTNMHKLGMGTSGLDSYFGPVHNPWNSEYIPGGSSSGSAAADCR
;
A
#
# COMPACT_ATOMS: atom_id res chain seq x y z
N MET A 1 25.59 2.48 1.15
CA MET A 1 24.86 2.07 -0.07
C MET A 1 23.40 2.34 0.18
N THR A 2 22.84 3.38 -0.43
CA THR A 2 21.39 3.60 -0.45
C THR A 2 20.79 2.47 -1.25
N GLN A 3 20.28 1.43 -0.58
CA GLN A 3 19.56 0.37 -1.28
C GLN A 3 18.28 0.99 -1.85
N ASN A 4 18.09 0.87 -3.17
CA ASN A 4 16.86 1.25 -3.84
C ASN A 4 15.76 0.23 -3.53
N TYR A 5 15.35 0.15 -2.27
CA TYR A 5 14.32 -0.78 -1.79
C TYR A 5 13.03 -0.67 -2.63
N GLN A 6 12.71 0.55 -3.07
CA GLN A 6 11.57 0.87 -3.92
C GLN A 6 11.55 0.16 -5.29
N TYR A 7 12.67 -0.41 -5.75
CA TYR A 7 12.78 -1.10 -7.04
C TYR A 7 13.13 -2.58 -6.94
N ALA A 8 13.48 -3.03 -5.73
CA ALA A 8 13.74 -4.44 -5.45
C ALA A 8 12.45 -5.25 -5.53
N SER A 9 12.56 -6.51 -5.93
CA SER A 9 11.43 -7.43 -5.88
C SER A 9 11.06 -7.78 -4.43
N ILE A 10 9.80 -8.13 -4.21
CA ILE A 10 9.32 -8.62 -2.91
C ILE A 10 10.16 -9.81 -2.42
N ARG A 11 10.60 -10.69 -3.33
CA ARG A 11 11.44 -11.85 -3.00
C ARG A 11 12.80 -11.43 -2.45
N GLU A 12 13.46 -10.47 -3.08
CA GLU A 12 14.77 -9.97 -2.63
C GLU A 12 14.66 -9.33 -1.25
N ILE A 13 13.67 -8.43 -1.07
CA ILE A 13 13.40 -7.78 0.22
C ILE A 13 13.09 -8.82 1.30
N SER A 14 12.20 -9.78 1.01
CA SER A 14 11.82 -10.86 1.92
C SER A 14 13.01 -11.69 2.39
N VAL A 15 13.89 -12.09 1.47
CA VAL A 15 15.10 -12.87 1.81
C VAL A 15 16.02 -12.03 2.69
N LEU A 16 16.30 -10.78 2.30
CA LEU A 16 17.19 -9.90 3.04
C LEU A 16 16.67 -9.58 4.45
N ILE A 17 15.37 -9.36 4.60
CA ILE A 17 14.71 -9.20 5.91
C ILE A 17 14.88 -10.47 6.74
N ARG A 18 14.57 -11.64 6.18
CA ARG A 18 14.62 -12.91 6.91
C ARG A 18 16.02 -13.21 7.45
N VAL A 19 17.07 -12.91 6.68
CA VAL A 19 18.46 -13.06 7.12
C VAL A 19 19.01 -11.83 7.85
N GLN A 20 18.14 -10.88 8.22
CA GLN A 20 18.45 -9.67 8.98
C GLN A 20 19.56 -8.81 8.35
N LYS A 21 19.64 -8.79 7.02
CA LYS A 21 20.58 -7.96 6.24
C LYS A 21 20.08 -6.54 6.03
N ILE A 22 18.76 -6.32 6.12
CA ILE A 22 18.09 -5.02 5.99
C ILE A 22 16.95 -4.95 7.02
N SER A 23 16.55 -3.73 7.44
CA SER A 23 15.41 -3.57 8.34
C SER A 23 14.10 -3.38 7.57
N HIS A 24 13.04 -4.11 7.95
CA HIS A 24 11.66 -3.84 7.51
C HIS A 24 11.21 -2.40 7.85
N VAL A 25 11.73 -1.81 8.94
CA VAL A 25 11.41 -0.42 9.30
C VAL A 25 12.00 0.52 8.24
N GLU A 26 13.23 0.29 7.81
CA GLU A 26 13.87 1.06 6.73
C GLU A 26 13.12 0.90 5.40
N VAL A 27 12.66 -0.32 5.08
CA VAL A 27 11.88 -0.59 3.87
C VAL A 27 10.54 0.17 3.91
N VAL A 28 9.79 0.11 5.02
CA VAL A 28 8.53 0.85 5.19
C VAL A 28 8.77 2.36 5.13
N GLN A 29 9.82 2.87 5.79
CA GLN A 29 10.20 4.29 5.73
C GLN A 29 10.52 4.73 4.30
N ALA A 30 11.24 3.91 3.54
CA ALA A 30 11.56 4.22 2.14
C ALA A 30 10.29 4.30 1.28
N CYS A 31 9.34 3.38 1.46
CA CYS A 31 8.04 3.43 0.77
C CYS A 31 7.25 4.69 1.16
N LEU A 32 7.14 5.00 2.45
CA LEU A 32 6.41 6.18 2.93
C LEU A 32 7.02 7.49 2.44
N LYS A 33 8.35 7.59 2.43
CA LYS A 33 9.07 8.74 1.88
C LYS A 33 8.78 8.91 0.38
N ARG A 34 8.74 7.82 -0.37
CA ARG A 34 8.40 7.87 -1.81
C ARG A 34 6.95 8.31 -2.05
N ILE A 35 6.02 7.88 -1.20
CA ILE A 35 4.63 8.37 -1.23
C ILE A 35 4.61 9.87 -0.99
N GLU A 36 5.29 10.36 0.05
CA GLU A 36 5.38 11.80 0.35
C GLU A 36 5.93 12.62 -0.83
N GLU A 37 6.94 12.10 -1.53
CA GLU A 37 7.59 12.80 -2.66
C GLU A 37 6.76 12.79 -3.97
N LEU A 38 6.04 11.69 -4.25
CA LEU A 38 5.42 11.46 -5.57
C LEU A 38 3.89 11.57 -5.56
N ASP A 39 3.23 11.19 -4.47
CA ASP A 39 1.78 11.14 -4.40
C ASP A 39 1.09 12.50 -4.58
N PRO A 40 1.68 13.65 -4.19
CA PRO A 40 1.12 14.96 -4.53
C PRO A 40 0.97 15.20 -6.05
N LYS A 41 1.70 14.46 -6.89
CA LYS A 41 1.62 14.53 -8.36
C LYS A 41 0.82 13.38 -8.96
N LEU A 42 0.84 12.21 -8.33
CA LEU A 42 0.23 10.99 -8.86
C LEU A 42 -1.19 10.75 -8.35
N ASN A 43 -1.49 11.21 -7.14
CA ASN A 43 -2.74 10.95 -6.42
C ASN A 43 -3.09 9.45 -6.37
N ALA A 44 -2.08 8.61 -6.16
CA ALA A 44 -2.18 7.16 -6.16
C ALA A 44 -2.76 6.61 -4.85
N PHE A 45 -2.72 7.36 -3.74
CA PHE A 45 -3.29 6.98 -2.44
C PHE A 45 -4.46 7.88 -2.02
N ILE A 46 -5.52 7.29 -1.45
CA ILE A 46 -6.61 8.00 -0.78
C ILE A 46 -6.32 8.16 0.71
N THR A 47 -5.71 7.14 1.33
CA THR A 47 -5.38 7.14 2.75
C THR A 47 -4.00 6.54 2.93
N VAL A 48 -3.07 7.31 3.49
CA VAL A 48 -1.73 6.83 3.86
C VAL A 48 -1.73 6.52 5.35
N LEU A 49 -1.19 5.37 5.73
CA LEU A 49 -1.21 4.84 7.10
C LEU A 49 0.17 4.91 7.74
N ALA A 50 0.88 6.04 7.61
CA ALA A 50 2.29 6.17 7.97
C ALA A 50 2.59 5.70 9.40
N ASP A 51 1.90 6.25 10.40
CA ASP A 51 2.13 5.92 11.81
C ASP A 51 1.82 4.45 12.13
N GLN A 52 0.69 3.95 11.62
CA GLN A 52 0.28 2.56 11.81
C GLN A 52 1.27 1.59 11.14
N ALA A 53 1.72 1.90 9.92
CA ALA A 53 2.68 1.10 9.18
C ALA A 53 4.04 1.05 9.88
N LEU A 54 4.53 2.18 10.40
CA LEU A 54 5.77 2.25 11.17
C LEU A 54 5.65 1.47 12.49
N LYS A 55 4.50 1.54 13.17
CA LYS A 55 4.26 0.72 14.35
C LYS A 55 4.28 -0.77 14.01
N GLN A 56 3.54 -1.18 12.97
CA GLN A 56 3.51 -2.57 12.51
C GLN A 56 4.90 -3.08 12.07
N ALA A 57 5.74 -2.22 11.50
CA ALA A 57 7.11 -2.57 11.14
C ALA A 57 7.98 -2.88 12.37
N LYS A 58 7.81 -2.12 13.46
CA LYS A 58 8.48 -2.39 14.73
C LYS A 58 7.97 -3.66 15.40
N ASP A 59 6.66 -3.89 15.36
CA ASP A 59 6.04 -5.11 15.90
C ASP A 59 6.54 -6.35 15.13
N ALA A 60 6.57 -6.29 13.79
CA ALA A 60 7.12 -7.36 12.95
C ALA A 60 8.61 -7.63 13.26
N GLU A 61 9.42 -6.59 13.47
CA GLU A 61 10.81 -6.76 13.88
C GLU A 61 10.94 -7.56 15.19
N ALA A 62 10.13 -7.23 16.19
CA ALA A 62 10.15 -7.91 17.47
C ALA A 62 9.76 -9.40 17.32
N GLU A 63 8.74 -9.70 16.51
CA GLU A 63 8.32 -11.07 16.24
C GLU A 63 9.40 -11.89 15.53
N ILE A 64 10.03 -11.32 14.50
CA ILE A 64 11.09 -11.99 13.73
C ILE A 64 12.29 -12.27 14.63
N LYS A 65 12.70 -11.32 15.48
CA LYS A 65 13.77 -11.50 16.47
C LYS A 65 13.44 -12.58 17.50
N ALA A 66 12.16 -12.74 17.85
CA ALA A 66 11.68 -13.80 18.72
C ALA A 66 11.55 -15.17 18.02
N GLY A 67 11.90 -15.27 16.72
CA GLY A 67 11.81 -16.52 15.95
C GLY A 67 10.44 -16.76 15.30
N ASN A 68 9.49 -15.82 15.42
CA ASN A 68 8.13 -15.95 14.90
C ASN A 68 8.04 -15.49 13.45
N TRP A 69 8.76 -16.15 12.55
CA TRP A 69 8.67 -15.87 11.11
C TRP A 69 7.37 -16.44 10.52
N ARG A 70 6.38 -15.58 10.26
CA ARG A 70 5.06 -15.98 9.77
C ARG A 70 5.06 -16.49 8.32
N SER A 71 5.65 -15.73 7.41
CA SER A 71 5.61 -16.03 5.97
C SER A 71 6.63 -15.21 5.18
N PRO A 72 6.86 -15.49 3.88
CA PRO A 72 7.64 -14.62 2.99
C PRO A 72 7.14 -13.16 2.91
N LEU A 73 5.90 -12.86 3.31
CA LEU A 73 5.37 -11.50 3.35
C LEU A 73 5.53 -10.81 4.71
N HIS A 74 6.14 -11.48 5.71
CA HIS A 74 6.28 -10.90 7.04
C HIS A 74 7.15 -9.64 7.00
N GLY A 75 6.56 -8.49 7.34
CA GLY A 75 7.20 -7.19 7.30
C GLY A 75 7.21 -6.50 5.92
N ILE A 76 6.58 -7.09 4.90
CA ILE A 76 6.53 -6.51 3.54
C ILE A 76 5.45 -5.43 3.46
N PRO A 77 5.76 -4.20 3.02
CA PRO A 77 4.75 -3.17 2.80
C PRO A 77 3.86 -3.48 1.60
N VAL A 78 2.55 -3.25 1.75
CA VAL A 78 1.55 -3.44 0.69
C VAL A 78 0.53 -2.30 0.67
N GLY A 79 0.19 -1.82 -0.53
CA GLY A 79 -0.97 -0.95 -0.76
C GLY A 79 -2.22 -1.76 -1.06
N ILE A 80 -3.38 -1.34 -0.55
CA ILE A 80 -4.66 -2.04 -0.77
C ILE A 80 -5.61 -1.14 -1.54
N LYS A 81 -6.13 -1.59 -2.67
CA LYS A 81 -7.17 -0.84 -3.40
C LYS A 81 -8.33 -0.48 -2.48
N ASP A 82 -8.77 0.78 -2.52
CA ASP A 82 -9.79 1.32 -1.61
C ASP A 82 -11.22 0.75 -1.81
N PHE A 83 -11.33 -0.35 -2.55
CA PHE A 83 -12.53 -1.18 -2.65
C PHE A 83 -12.58 -2.30 -1.63
N TYR A 84 -11.42 -2.74 -1.13
CA TYR A 84 -11.34 -3.85 -0.19
C TYR A 84 -11.47 -3.36 1.25
N ASP A 85 -12.40 -3.96 1.97
CA ASP A 85 -12.62 -3.66 3.37
C ASP A 85 -11.38 -3.97 4.20
N THR A 86 -10.98 -3.02 5.03
CA THR A 86 -9.90 -3.16 5.98
C THR A 86 -10.43 -2.68 7.33
N ALA A 87 -10.54 -3.60 8.29
CA ALA A 87 -11.13 -3.33 9.60
C ALA A 87 -10.43 -2.15 10.28
N GLY A 88 -11.22 -1.17 10.72
CA GLY A 88 -10.74 0.04 11.40
C GLY A 88 -10.10 1.10 10.51
N ILE A 89 -10.03 0.89 9.18
CA ILE A 89 -9.47 1.83 8.22
C ILE A 89 -10.57 2.24 7.23
N LYS A 90 -10.61 3.51 6.84
CA LYS A 90 -11.60 4.00 5.86
C LYS A 90 -11.53 3.17 4.56
N THR A 91 -12.70 2.76 4.07
CA THR A 91 -12.88 2.11 2.76
C THR A 91 -14.02 2.80 2.06
N THR A 92 -13.66 3.67 1.11
CA THR A 92 -14.57 4.65 0.50
C THR A 92 -14.99 4.27 -0.91
N ALA A 93 -14.32 3.30 -1.53
CA ALA A 93 -14.51 2.94 -2.94
C ALA A 93 -14.40 4.15 -3.88
N ALA A 94 -13.60 5.16 -3.50
CA ALA A 94 -13.50 6.45 -4.19
C ALA A 94 -14.86 7.15 -4.41
N PHE A 95 -15.83 6.91 -3.51
CA PHE A 95 -17.20 7.41 -3.60
C PHE A 95 -17.55 8.32 -2.43
N GLU A 96 -18.10 9.50 -2.74
CA GLU A 96 -18.45 10.53 -1.76
C GLU A 96 -19.29 10.00 -0.59
N HIS A 97 -20.32 9.20 -0.89
CA HIS A 97 -21.24 8.69 0.13
C HIS A 97 -20.59 7.70 1.09
N PHE A 98 -19.42 7.16 0.75
CA PHE A 98 -18.65 6.25 1.59
C PHE A 98 -17.37 6.90 2.13
N LYS A 99 -17.17 8.22 1.98
CA LYS A 99 -15.94 8.91 2.41
C LYS A 99 -15.58 8.69 3.89
N ASP A 100 -16.59 8.49 4.73
CA ASP A 100 -16.45 8.27 6.19
C ASP A 100 -16.74 6.81 6.60
N ARG A 101 -16.90 5.89 5.64
CA ARG A 101 -17.21 4.48 5.94
C ARG A 101 -15.98 3.75 6.48
N VAL A 102 -16.10 3.22 7.69
CA VAL A 102 -15.08 2.39 8.35
C VAL A 102 -15.62 0.97 8.60
N PRO A 103 -15.12 -0.06 7.89
CA PRO A 103 -15.53 -1.44 8.10
C PRO A 103 -15.10 -1.97 9.48
N THR A 104 -15.89 -2.90 10.02
CA THR A 104 -15.54 -3.63 11.25
C THR A 104 -14.84 -4.96 10.98
N LYS A 105 -14.80 -5.41 9.71
CA LYS A 105 -14.19 -6.68 9.29
C LYS A 105 -13.29 -6.46 8.08
N ASP A 106 -12.24 -7.25 7.99
CA ASP A 106 -11.38 -7.31 6.82
C ASP A 106 -12.06 -8.11 5.70
N ALA A 107 -11.85 -7.69 4.46
CA ALA A 107 -12.06 -8.57 3.32
C ALA A 107 -11.13 -9.79 3.41
N VAL A 108 -11.54 -10.95 2.89
CA VAL A 108 -10.79 -12.21 3.05
C VAL A 108 -9.32 -12.09 2.62
N GLY A 109 -9.05 -11.44 1.48
CA GLY A 109 -7.67 -11.22 1.01
C GLY A 109 -6.84 -10.34 1.95
N VAL A 110 -7.45 -9.30 2.52
CA VAL A 110 -6.81 -8.40 3.49
C VAL A 110 -6.50 -9.15 4.80
N ALA A 111 -7.44 -9.97 5.28
CA ALA A 111 -7.21 -10.81 6.46
C ALA A 111 -6.02 -11.76 6.26
N LYS A 112 -5.94 -12.42 5.09
CA LYS A 112 -4.81 -13.31 4.75
C LYS A 112 -3.48 -12.58 4.64
N LEU A 113 -3.46 -11.35 4.11
CA LEU A 113 -2.24 -10.53 4.06
C LEU A 113 -1.77 -10.17 5.48
N LYS A 114 -2.68 -9.77 6.36
CA LYS A 114 -2.37 -9.49 7.78
C LYS A 114 -1.88 -10.73 8.52
N GLU A 115 -2.52 -11.88 8.31
CA GLU A 115 -2.11 -13.17 8.86
C GLU A 115 -0.68 -13.54 8.42
N ALA A 116 -0.38 -13.33 7.14
CA ALA A 116 0.95 -13.53 6.56
C ALA A 116 2.01 -12.54 7.11
N GLY A 117 1.61 -11.52 7.86
CA GLY A 117 2.48 -10.51 8.45
C GLY A 117 2.81 -9.34 7.53
N ALA A 118 2.07 -9.15 6.44
CA ALA A 118 2.25 -7.99 5.56
C ALA A 118 1.81 -6.70 6.28
N ILE A 119 2.48 -5.60 5.96
CA ILE A 119 2.25 -4.27 6.55
C ILE A 119 1.45 -3.44 5.55
N ILE A 120 0.22 -3.08 5.90
CA ILE A 120 -0.62 -2.26 5.02
C ILE A 120 -0.21 -0.80 5.18
N ILE A 121 0.36 -0.20 4.12
CA ILE A 121 0.87 1.19 4.16
C ILE A 121 -0.16 2.23 3.74
N GLY A 122 -1.25 1.81 3.11
CA GLY A 122 -2.30 2.72 2.67
C GLY A 122 -3.38 2.09 1.80
N LYS A 123 -4.38 2.91 1.49
CA LYS A 123 -5.50 2.62 0.60
C LYS A 123 -5.26 3.33 -0.73
N THR A 124 -5.10 2.57 -1.81
CA THR A 124 -4.81 3.16 -3.13
C THR A 124 -6.08 3.66 -3.79
N ASN A 125 -5.94 4.78 -4.50
CA ASN A 125 -7.00 5.44 -5.25
C ASN A 125 -7.49 4.55 -6.42
N MET A 126 -8.70 4.82 -6.88
CA MET A 126 -9.37 4.01 -7.87
C MET A 126 -10.48 4.80 -8.57
N HIS A 127 -10.94 4.30 -9.71
CA HIS A 127 -12.16 4.81 -10.31
C HIS A 127 -13.35 4.54 -9.39
N LYS A 128 -14.19 5.55 -9.15
CA LYS A 128 -15.35 5.52 -8.25
C LYS A 128 -16.19 4.25 -8.46
N LEU A 129 -16.44 3.53 -7.36
CA LEU A 129 -17.19 2.27 -7.30
C LEU A 129 -16.64 1.14 -8.21
N GLY A 130 -15.44 1.29 -8.75
CA GLY A 130 -14.90 0.37 -9.74
C GLY A 130 -15.48 0.56 -11.15
N MET A 131 -16.33 1.57 -11.35
CA MET A 131 -17.18 1.75 -12.54
C MET A 131 -16.48 2.55 -13.65
N GLY A 132 -15.25 2.19 -13.98
CA GLY A 132 -14.58 2.77 -15.14
C GLY A 132 -13.14 2.32 -15.32
N THR A 133 -12.62 2.56 -16.52
CA THR A 133 -11.35 1.99 -17.01
C THR A 133 -10.24 3.03 -17.19
N SER A 134 -10.49 4.30 -16.85
CA SER A 134 -9.52 5.39 -17.04
C SER A 134 -8.75 5.78 -15.77
N GLY A 135 -9.33 5.58 -14.59
CA GLY A 135 -8.79 6.12 -13.34
C GLY A 135 -9.03 7.63 -13.08
N LEU A 136 -9.78 8.31 -13.96
CA LEU A 136 -9.97 9.77 -13.89
C LEU A 136 -11.17 10.22 -13.05
N ASP A 137 -12.25 9.44 -12.97
CA ASP A 137 -13.42 9.76 -12.11
C ASP A 137 -13.25 9.06 -10.75
N SER A 138 -12.79 9.84 -9.78
CA SER A 138 -12.67 9.50 -8.36
C SER A 138 -13.10 10.70 -7.55
N TYR A 139 -13.82 10.48 -6.44
CA TYR A 139 -14.17 11.55 -5.51
C TYR A 139 -12.93 12.28 -4.96
N PHE A 140 -11.79 11.58 -4.88
CA PHE A 140 -10.53 12.11 -4.37
C PHE A 140 -9.65 12.72 -5.47
N GLY A 141 -10.22 12.98 -6.65
CA GLY A 141 -9.49 13.50 -7.81
C GLY A 141 -8.86 12.40 -8.67
N PRO A 142 -8.49 12.73 -9.92
CA PRO A 142 -7.95 11.76 -10.87
C PRO A 142 -6.60 11.21 -10.40
N VAL A 143 -6.32 9.96 -10.76
CA VAL A 143 -4.96 9.39 -10.68
C VAL A 143 -4.20 9.77 -11.95
N HIS A 144 -2.91 10.09 -11.82
CA HIS A 144 -2.05 10.40 -12.95
C HIS A 144 -1.11 9.25 -13.28
N ASN A 145 -0.83 9.08 -14.58
CA ASN A 145 0.08 8.06 -15.04
C ASN A 145 1.55 8.46 -14.73
N PRO A 146 2.31 7.62 -14.01
CA PRO A 146 3.67 7.94 -13.59
C PRO A 146 4.69 8.01 -14.74
N TRP A 147 4.38 7.41 -15.90
CA TRP A 147 5.24 7.47 -17.08
C TRP A 147 5.04 8.76 -17.88
N ASN A 148 3.80 9.25 -17.95
CA ASN A 148 3.45 10.50 -18.63
C ASN A 148 2.06 10.97 -18.17
N SER A 149 1.98 12.14 -17.54
CA SER A 149 0.76 12.71 -16.97
C SER A 149 -0.34 13.02 -17.98
N GLU A 150 -0.01 13.10 -19.28
CA GLU A 150 -0.98 13.33 -20.37
C GLU A 150 -1.76 12.06 -20.75
N TYR A 151 -1.34 10.88 -20.26
CA TYR A 151 -2.03 9.62 -20.51
C TYR A 151 -2.79 9.13 -19.27
N ILE A 152 -3.84 8.35 -19.51
CA ILE A 152 -4.58 7.70 -18.42
C ILE A 152 -3.69 6.65 -17.72
N PRO A 153 -3.81 6.50 -16.38
CA PRO A 153 -3.18 5.39 -15.66
C PRO A 153 -3.89 4.04 -15.87
N GLY A 154 -5.08 4.06 -16.48
CA GLY A 154 -5.97 2.90 -16.58
C GLY A 154 -6.85 2.76 -15.35
N GLY A 155 -7.76 1.78 -15.34
CA GLY A 155 -8.76 1.65 -14.29
C GLY A 155 -9.45 0.29 -14.27
N SER A 156 -10.20 -0.03 -13.22
CA SER A 156 -10.49 0.86 -12.09
C SER A 156 -9.40 0.90 -11.02
N SER A 157 -8.41 0.01 -11.06
CA SER A 157 -7.30 -0.08 -10.09
C SER A 157 -6.17 0.93 -10.36
N SER A 158 -6.53 2.17 -10.66
CA SER A 158 -5.60 3.20 -11.14
C SER A 158 -4.47 3.49 -10.16
N GLY A 159 -4.79 3.77 -8.90
CA GLY A 159 -3.80 4.08 -7.86
C GLY A 159 -2.91 2.89 -7.52
N SER A 160 -3.46 1.67 -7.55
CA SER A 160 -2.64 0.45 -7.37
C SER A 160 -1.55 0.34 -8.43
N ALA A 161 -1.91 0.51 -9.71
CA ALA A 161 -0.94 0.43 -10.81
C ALA A 161 0.05 1.60 -10.77
N ALA A 162 -0.42 2.82 -10.51
CA ALA A 162 0.43 4.00 -10.45
C ALA A 162 1.46 3.94 -9.30
N ALA A 163 1.09 3.35 -8.15
CA ALA A 163 1.97 3.19 -7.00
C ALA A 163 3.11 2.17 -7.23
N ASP A 164 2.88 1.15 -8.05
CA ASP A 164 3.85 0.06 -8.30
C ASP A 164 4.75 0.29 -9.52
N CYS A 165 4.54 1.37 -10.28
CA CYS A 165 5.38 1.71 -11.43
C CYS A 165 6.78 2.16 -11.02
N ARG A 166 7.76 1.83 -11.88
CA ARG A 166 9.17 2.15 -11.67
C ARG A 166 9.49 3.59 -12.06
#